data_AF-V9KNF7-F1
#
_entry.id   AF-V9KNF7-F1
#
_cell.length_a   1.000
_cell.length_b   1.000
_cell.length_c   1.000
_cell.angle_alpha   90.00
_cell.angle_beta   90.00
_cell.angle_gamma   90.00
#
_symmetry.space_group_name_H-M   'P 1'
#
loop_
_entity.id
_entity.type
_entity.pdbx_description
1 polymer ?
#
loop_
_entity_poly.entity_id
_entity_poly.type
_entity_poly.pdbx_seq_one_letter_code
_entity_poly.pdbx_strand_id
1 'polypeptide(L)'
;DLLVPIRVPQVWCPQPAFELESNVGDTQELPQHLCGAAVCQLKPFLLPSSPPPSSSSPPSPSSPPGGFKKPEGWGKRCKSFSHTFCAPRPDKALCLALSSSLVLKWFHAKMQRCLSVIRYRCQERCSMTLSVEDDSLTLKLLPKSDYVCCHIAMSVRLIPAVHVGDSVFLVAQPWTRTRSPESPGSTPAHAKPEALWRVYLPKHEQKLLNWLKEQTPANSCHLKCLQVLKALRDVGCKDLGKKVSAKWSTVLSSHNLKTAMFHLVLKGPLEAWDERFLMERLEDMVRFWRERLRQQRLMHFFLGNKKVPDFLTVPRQIKEALPVNLLAGFDAALLDLVSVQLLETWNCSHLKMKLTHHKHLPRNH
;
A
#
# COMPACT_ATOMS: atom_id res chain seq x y z
N ASP A 1 1.62 -7.00 -7.15
CA ASP A 1 1.83 -6.96 -5.69
C ASP A 1 1.13 -8.13 -5.03
N LEU A 2 1.84 -8.83 -4.15
CA LEU A 2 1.33 -9.93 -3.35
C LEU A 2 1.50 -9.57 -1.87
N LEU A 3 0.39 -9.47 -1.14
CA LEU A 3 0.43 -9.30 0.32
C LEU A 3 0.79 -10.64 0.96
N VAL A 4 1.85 -10.65 1.74
CA VAL A 4 2.28 -11.79 2.54
C VAL A 4 1.83 -11.54 3.98
N PRO A 5 0.77 -12.22 4.45
CA PRO A 5 0.22 -11.98 5.77
C PRO A 5 1.22 -12.41 6.86
N ILE A 6 1.54 -11.48 7.75
CA ILE A 6 2.35 -11.73 8.93
C ILE A 6 1.41 -12.06 10.08
N ARG A 7 1.62 -13.23 10.68
CA ARG A 7 0.94 -13.62 11.91
C ARG A 7 1.70 -13.04 13.10
N VAL A 8 1.08 -12.07 13.76
CA VAL A 8 1.52 -11.60 15.08
C VAL A 8 1.12 -12.67 16.11
N PRO A 9 1.95 -12.94 17.15
CA PRO A 9 1.57 -13.88 18.21
C PRO A 9 0.20 -13.53 18.81
N GLN A 10 -0.67 -14.54 19.02
CA GLN A 10 -2.06 -14.37 19.49
C GLN A 10 -2.22 -13.58 20.80
N VAL A 11 -1.14 -13.49 21.59
CA VAL A 11 -1.07 -12.71 22.83
C VAL A 11 -1.10 -11.19 22.59
N TRP A 12 -0.89 -10.74 21.35
CA TRP A 12 -0.91 -9.34 20.97
C TRP A 12 -2.06 -9.09 20.00
N CYS A 13 -2.86 -8.08 20.30
CA CYS A 13 -3.86 -7.58 19.37
C CYS A 13 -3.26 -6.38 18.61
N PRO A 14 -3.02 -6.48 17.28
CA PRO A 14 -2.63 -5.34 16.48
C PRO A 14 -3.84 -4.42 16.38
N GLN A 15 -3.73 -3.20 16.93
CA GLN A 15 -4.71 -2.15 16.75
C GLN A 15 -4.10 -1.03 15.91
N PRO A 16 -4.79 -0.55 14.87
CA PRO A 16 -4.31 0.56 14.09
C PRO A 16 -4.62 1.82 14.91
N ALA A 17 -3.60 2.44 15.48
CA ALA A 17 -3.75 3.82 15.91
C ALA A 17 -3.42 4.69 14.70
N PHE A 18 -4.48 5.17 14.06
CA PHE A 18 -4.38 6.38 13.25
C PHE A 18 -4.03 7.48 14.25
N GLU A 19 -2.94 8.20 14.05
CA GLU A 19 -2.56 9.30 14.94
C GLU A 19 -3.67 10.36 14.88
N LEU A 20 -4.59 10.25 15.84
CA LEU A 20 -5.83 10.99 15.93
C LEU A 20 -6.07 11.27 17.41
N GLU A 21 -5.15 12.00 18.03
CA GLU A 21 -5.37 12.62 19.34
C GLU A 21 -4.70 14.01 19.32
N SER A 22 -5.39 14.97 18.70
CA SER A 22 -5.33 16.35 19.14
C SER A 22 -6.07 16.44 20.48
N ASN A 23 -5.41 16.03 21.57
CA ASN A 23 -5.80 16.49 22.88
C ASN A 23 -5.32 17.93 23.00
N VAL A 24 -6.29 18.84 23.05
CA VAL A 24 -6.26 20.22 23.55
C VAL A 24 -4.93 20.59 24.22
N GLY A 25 -4.13 21.45 23.58
CA GLY A 25 -2.95 22.07 24.23
C GLY A 25 -1.84 22.51 23.29
N ASP A 26 -1.27 21.60 22.51
CA ASP A 26 -0.09 21.89 21.67
C ASP A 26 -0.27 21.34 20.26
N THR A 27 -0.73 22.20 19.35
CA THR A 27 -0.84 21.89 17.91
C THR A 27 0.57 21.82 17.29
N GLN A 28 1.15 20.62 17.26
CA GLN A 28 2.22 20.29 16.32
C GLN A 28 1.66 19.33 15.28
N GLU A 29 1.20 19.87 14.15
CA GLU A 29 0.61 19.10 13.05
C GLU A 29 1.63 18.11 12.47
N LEU A 30 1.24 16.84 12.32
CA LEU A 30 2.03 15.88 11.57
C LEU A 30 2.21 16.37 10.13
N PRO A 31 3.42 16.27 9.56
CA PRO A 31 3.64 16.61 8.16
C PRO A 31 2.63 15.90 7.25
N GLN A 32 2.03 16.62 6.31
CA GLN A 32 0.96 16.11 5.43
C GLN A 32 1.33 14.83 4.66
N HIS A 33 2.63 14.55 4.48
CA HIS A 33 3.15 13.34 3.83
C HIS A 33 3.15 12.08 4.73
N LEU A 34 2.97 12.26 6.05
CA LEU A 34 2.79 11.19 7.04
C LEU A 34 1.31 10.94 7.36
N CYS A 35 0.41 11.83 6.94
CA CYS A 35 -1.03 11.60 7.03
C CYS A 35 -1.38 10.29 6.28
N GLY A 36 -2.10 9.38 6.95
CA GLY A 36 -2.44 8.05 6.40
C GLY A 36 -1.47 6.94 6.78
N ALA A 37 -0.41 7.26 7.51
CA ALA A 37 0.32 6.28 8.30
C ALA A 37 -0.54 5.83 9.49
N ALA A 38 -0.39 4.57 9.88
CA ALA A 38 -0.92 4.05 11.12
C ALA A 38 0.21 3.42 11.94
N VAL A 39 0.13 3.54 13.24
CA VAL A 39 0.99 2.80 14.16
C VAL A 39 0.29 1.50 14.50
N CYS A 40 0.95 0.37 14.24
CA CYS A 40 0.48 -0.94 14.67
C CYS A 40 0.78 -1.10 16.17
N GLN A 41 -0.18 -0.70 17.00
CA GLN A 41 -0.08 -0.85 18.45
C GLN A 41 -0.32 -2.30 18.82
N LEU A 42 0.56 -2.84 19.67
CA LEU A 42 0.37 -4.16 20.24
C LEU A 42 -0.08 -3.99 21.69
N LYS A 43 -1.35 -4.26 21.94
CA LYS A 43 -1.87 -4.38 23.30
C LYS A 43 -1.79 -5.85 23.74
N PRO A 44 -1.29 -6.14 24.95
CA PRO A 44 -1.36 -7.49 25.48
C PRO A 44 -2.84 -7.85 25.59
N PHE A 45 -3.19 -9.07 25.19
CA PHE A 45 -4.55 -9.56 25.30
C PHE A 45 -4.92 -9.68 26.78
N LEU A 46 -5.69 -8.72 27.30
CA LEU A 46 -6.32 -8.82 28.61
C LEU A 46 -7.61 -9.61 28.43
N LEU A 47 -7.59 -10.89 28.77
CA LEU A 47 -8.83 -11.63 29.02
C LEU A 47 -9.56 -10.93 30.17
N PRO A 48 -10.91 -10.79 30.15
CA PRO A 48 -11.65 -10.29 31.30
C PRO A 48 -11.33 -11.18 32.50
N SER A 49 -10.65 -10.59 33.49
CA SER A 49 -10.39 -11.20 34.77
C SER A 49 -11.60 -10.95 35.68
N SER A 50 -12.23 -12.05 36.11
CA SER A 50 -13.24 -12.24 37.17
C SER A 50 -14.73 -12.32 36.75
N PRO A 51 -15.49 -13.31 37.25
CA PRO A 51 -16.94 -13.24 37.40
C PRO A 51 -17.32 -12.54 38.74
N PRO A 52 -18.59 -12.10 38.92
CA PRO A 52 -19.02 -11.29 40.07
C PRO A 52 -18.97 -12.06 41.40
N PRO A 53 -19.05 -11.37 42.57
CA PRO A 53 -18.88 -12.01 43.86
C PRO A 53 -20.00 -13.02 44.18
N SER A 54 -19.58 -14.00 44.95
CA SER A 54 -20.31 -15.13 45.53
C SER A 54 -21.70 -14.80 46.09
N SER A 55 -22.72 -15.51 45.62
CA SER A 55 -23.82 -15.96 46.47
C SER A 55 -24.03 -17.47 46.26
N SER A 56 -24.33 -18.15 47.35
CA SER A 56 -24.18 -19.59 47.63
C SER A 56 -25.23 -20.49 46.98
N SER A 57 -24.81 -21.52 46.24
CA SER A 57 -25.59 -22.76 45.97
C SER A 57 -24.69 -23.91 45.48
N PRO A 58 -24.87 -25.18 45.92
CA PRO A 58 -24.07 -26.34 45.50
C PRO A 58 -24.60 -27.02 44.21
N PRO A 59 -23.87 -28.00 43.61
CA PRO A 59 -23.55 -28.00 42.18
C PRO A 59 -24.37 -28.98 41.30
N SER A 60 -24.34 -28.79 39.99
CA SER A 60 -24.67 -29.81 38.97
C SER A 60 -23.89 -29.56 37.66
N PRO A 61 -23.60 -30.59 36.83
CA PRO A 61 -22.39 -30.66 36.03
C PRO A 61 -22.64 -30.49 34.52
N SER A 62 -22.11 -29.42 33.91
CA SER A 62 -21.83 -29.39 32.46
C SER A 62 -21.09 -28.11 32.07
N SER A 63 -19.77 -28.18 31.98
CA SER A 63 -18.95 -27.16 31.30
C SER A 63 -17.85 -27.87 30.48
N PRO A 64 -17.61 -27.48 29.23
CA PRO A 64 -16.58 -28.10 28.39
C PRO A 64 -15.16 -27.72 28.86
N PRO A 65 -14.14 -28.54 28.58
CA PRO A 65 -12.77 -28.29 29.01
C PRO A 65 -12.15 -27.21 28.10
N GLY A 66 -12.11 -25.98 28.59
CA GLY A 66 -11.58 -24.83 27.84
C GLY A 66 -10.42 -24.12 28.53
N GLY A 67 -9.64 -24.81 29.37
CA GLY A 67 -8.45 -24.23 30.00
C GLY A 67 -7.26 -24.24 29.04
N PHE A 68 -6.96 -23.10 28.40
CA PHE A 68 -5.68 -22.92 27.73
C PHE A 68 -4.55 -22.97 28.78
N LYS A 69 -3.84 -24.10 28.86
CA LYS A 69 -2.57 -24.20 29.59
C LYS A 69 -1.59 -23.24 28.93
N LYS A 70 -0.99 -22.32 29.70
CA LYS A 70 0.11 -21.48 29.20
C LYS A 70 1.27 -22.40 28.78
N PRO A 71 1.63 -22.56 27.49
CA PRO A 71 2.83 -23.31 27.10
C PRO A 71 4.06 -22.85 27.88
N GLU A 72 4.83 -23.80 28.38
CA GLU A 72 6.10 -23.53 29.04
C GLU A 72 7.00 -22.65 28.15
N GLY A 73 7.63 -21.63 28.77
CA GLY A 73 8.38 -20.61 28.05
C GLY A 73 7.56 -19.44 27.47
N TRP A 74 6.26 -19.33 27.79
CA TRP A 74 5.34 -18.25 27.40
C TRP A 74 5.94 -16.85 27.57
N GLY A 75 6.48 -16.55 28.76
CA GLY A 75 7.04 -15.23 29.07
C GLY A 75 8.32 -14.92 28.28
N LYS A 76 9.16 -15.94 28.03
CA LYS A 76 10.44 -15.77 27.30
C LYS A 76 10.21 -15.50 25.81
N ARG A 77 9.28 -16.22 25.17
CA ARG A 77 8.93 -16.02 23.75
C ARG A 77 8.30 -14.65 23.49
N CYS A 78 7.41 -14.19 24.38
CA CYS A 78 6.80 -12.86 24.26
C CYS A 78 7.85 -11.74 24.41
N LYS A 79 8.73 -11.85 25.42
CA LYS A 79 9.84 -10.90 25.64
C LYS A 79 10.81 -10.85 24.46
N SER A 80 11.15 -12.02 23.90
CA SER A 80 12.01 -12.10 22.71
C SER A 80 11.36 -11.43 21.50
N PHE A 81 10.08 -11.68 21.23
CA PHE A 81 9.37 -11.03 20.13
C PHE A 81 9.31 -9.51 20.30
N SER A 82 8.94 -9.02 21.49
CA SER A 82 8.88 -7.58 21.75
C SER A 82 10.25 -6.91 21.61
N HIS A 83 11.31 -7.55 22.09
CA HIS A 83 12.67 -7.02 21.97
C HIS A 83 13.17 -6.99 20.52
N THR A 84 12.75 -7.94 19.69
CA THR A 84 13.22 -8.05 18.30
C THR A 84 12.41 -7.20 17.31
N PHE A 85 11.11 -7.00 17.54
CA PHE A 85 10.21 -6.41 16.54
C PHE A 85 9.50 -5.14 17.01
N CYS A 86 9.54 -4.80 18.29
CA CYS A 86 8.80 -3.67 18.82
C CYS A 86 9.72 -2.54 19.26
N ALA A 87 9.22 -1.31 19.13
CA ALA A 87 9.83 -0.12 19.70
C ALA A 87 8.91 0.46 20.79
N PRO A 88 9.46 1.00 21.90
CA PRO A 88 8.68 1.72 22.89
C PRO A 88 8.10 2.99 22.27
N ARG A 89 6.84 3.31 22.61
CA ARG A 89 6.18 4.53 22.14
C ARG A 89 6.46 5.67 23.11
N PRO A 90 6.94 6.85 22.64
CA PRO A 90 7.24 7.98 23.53
C PRO A 90 5.99 8.51 24.25
N ASP A 91 4.82 8.34 23.65
CA ASP A 91 3.55 8.95 24.05
C ASP A 91 2.70 8.11 25.03
N LYS A 92 2.89 6.77 25.12
CA LYS A 92 2.22 5.91 26.12
C LYS A 92 3.20 4.83 26.61
N ALA A 93 3.72 5.00 27.84
CA ALA A 93 4.79 4.18 28.43
C ALA A 93 4.51 2.66 28.52
N LEU A 94 3.24 2.25 28.44
CA LEU A 94 2.79 0.84 28.53
C LEU A 94 2.48 0.19 27.17
N CYS A 95 2.58 0.93 26.05
CA CYS A 95 2.21 0.43 24.72
C CYS A 95 3.45 0.23 23.83
N LEU A 96 3.62 -0.99 23.33
CA LEU A 96 4.64 -1.32 22.33
C LEU A 96 4.08 -1.12 20.91
N ALA A 97 4.87 -0.52 20.03
CA ALA A 97 4.55 -0.40 18.62
C ALA A 97 5.37 -1.41 17.81
N LEU A 98 4.72 -2.12 16.89
CA LEU A 98 5.42 -3.00 15.95
C LEU A 98 6.21 -2.14 14.95
N SER A 99 7.53 -2.33 14.88
CA SER A 99 8.39 -1.59 13.97
C SER A 99 8.28 -2.14 12.55
N SER A 100 7.90 -1.29 11.60
CA SER A 100 7.83 -1.63 10.18
C SER A 100 9.22 -1.92 9.60
N SER A 101 10.25 -1.20 10.04
CA SER A 101 11.63 -1.39 9.55
C SER A 101 12.26 -2.70 10.05
N LEU A 102 12.06 -3.06 11.32
CA LEU A 102 12.53 -4.35 11.87
C LEU A 102 11.82 -5.52 11.21
N VAL A 103 10.50 -5.39 11.00
CA VAL A 103 9.73 -6.40 10.27
C VAL A 103 10.19 -6.53 8.82
N LEU A 104 10.47 -5.44 8.10
CA LEU A 104 10.99 -5.48 6.73
C LEU A 104 12.34 -6.20 6.64
N LYS A 105 13.28 -5.86 7.54
CA LYS A 105 14.61 -6.50 7.58
C LYS A 105 14.50 -8.01 7.82
N TRP A 106 13.70 -8.41 8.80
CA TRP A 106 13.43 -9.83 9.07
C TRP A 106 12.74 -10.51 7.87
N PHE A 107 11.76 -9.85 7.27
CA PHE A 107 11.01 -10.38 6.14
C PHE A 107 11.91 -10.66 4.94
N HIS A 108 12.82 -9.73 4.60
CA HIS A 108 13.80 -9.93 3.54
C HIS A 108 14.68 -11.17 3.80
N ALA A 109 15.26 -11.27 4.99
CA ALA A 109 16.10 -12.41 5.36
C ALA A 109 15.30 -13.73 5.34
N LYS A 110 14.05 -13.72 5.82
CA LYS A 110 13.19 -14.91 5.83
C LYS A 110 12.83 -15.36 4.41
N MET A 111 12.48 -14.43 3.52
CA MET A 111 12.15 -14.74 2.12
C MET A 111 13.35 -15.23 1.33
N GLN A 112 14.54 -14.69 1.56
CA GLN A 112 15.77 -15.22 0.97
C GLN A 112 16.02 -16.68 1.37
N ARG A 113 15.86 -17.02 2.65
CA ARG A 113 15.98 -18.41 3.14
C ARG A 113 14.89 -19.32 2.59
N CYS A 114 13.66 -18.83 2.48
CA CYS A 114 12.58 -19.60 1.85
C CYS A 114 12.88 -19.87 0.38
N LEU A 115 13.36 -18.87 -0.36
CA LEU A 115 13.74 -19.02 -1.77
C LEU A 115 14.84 -20.08 -1.93
N SER A 116 15.88 -20.08 -1.10
CA SER A 116 16.97 -21.06 -1.24
C SER A 116 16.49 -22.51 -1.11
N VAL A 117 15.46 -22.77 -0.29
CA VAL A 117 14.87 -24.10 -0.13
C VAL A 117 14.05 -24.52 -1.35
N ILE A 118 13.25 -23.61 -1.92
CA ILE A 118 12.37 -23.94 -3.04
C ILE A 118 13.06 -23.86 -4.41
N ARG A 119 14.18 -23.12 -4.52
CA ARG A 119 14.86 -22.84 -5.78
C ARG A 119 15.24 -24.11 -6.54
N TYR A 120 15.79 -25.09 -5.82
CA TYR A 120 16.22 -26.36 -6.43
C TYR A 120 15.03 -27.11 -7.02
N ARG A 121 13.88 -27.17 -6.33
CA ARG A 121 12.68 -27.88 -6.81
C ARG A 121 12.07 -27.25 -8.07
N CYS A 122 12.24 -25.95 -8.25
CA CYS A 122 11.69 -25.23 -9.40
C CYS A 122 12.68 -25.05 -10.55
N GLN A 123 13.97 -25.40 -10.37
CA GLN A 123 15.05 -24.98 -11.26
C GLN A 123 14.93 -25.49 -12.71
N GLU A 124 14.27 -26.64 -12.89
CA GLU A 124 14.04 -27.26 -14.20
C GLU A 124 12.97 -26.51 -14.99
N ARG A 125 11.97 -25.94 -14.30
CA ARG A 125 10.80 -25.29 -14.93
C ARG A 125 10.90 -23.76 -14.92
N CYS A 126 11.63 -23.18 -13.96
CA CYS A 126 11.68 -21.74 -13.75
C CYS A 126 12.96 -21.29 -13.04
N SER A 127 13.57 -20.23 -13.53
CA SER A 127 14.57 -19.47 -12.79
C SER A 127 13.88 -18.49 -11.85
N MET A 128 14.14 -18.62 -10.54
CA MET A 128 13.56 -17.75 -9.52
C MET A 128 14.66 -16.93 -8.86
N THR A 129 14.49 -15.61 -8.82
CA THR A 129 15.42 -14.67 -8.19
C THR A 129 14.68 -13.68 -7.31
N LEU A 130 15.28 -13.32 -6.18
CA LEU A 130 14.80 -12.22 -5.34
C LEU A 130 15.71 -11.03 -5.53
N SER A 131 15.13 -9.90 -5.95
CA SER A 131 15.79 -8.62 -6.01
C SER A 131 15.20 -7.69 -4.95
N VAL A 132 16.06 -6.96 -4.25
CA VAL A 132 15.64 -5.85 -3.39
C VAL A 132 15.85 -4.57 -4.19
N GLU A 133 14.75 -3.92 -4.57
CA GLU A 133 14.76 -2.64 -5.27
C GLU A 133 13.96 -1.64 -4.45
N ASP A 134 14.60 -0.55 -4.07
CA ASP A 134 14.00 0.48 -3.22
C ASP A 134 13.36 -0.07 -1.94
N ASP A 135 14.10 -0.94 -1.23
CA ASP A 135 13.66 -1.61 0.01
C ASP A 135 12.34 -2.39 -0.18
N SER A 136 11.97 -2.67 -1.43
CA SER A 136 10.88 -3.54 -1.79
C SER A 136 11.40 -4.85 -2.35
N LEU A 137 10.81 -5.94 -1.89
CA LEU A 137 11.23 -7.28 -2.26
C LEU A 137 10.44 -7.75 -3.48
N THR A 138 11.12 -7.97 -4.59
CA THR A 138 10.50 -8.46 -5.84
C THR A 138 11.04 -9.84 -6.19
N LEU A 139 10.12 -10.79 -6.32
CA LEU A 139 10.38 -12.14 -6.81
C LEU A 139 10.22 -12.15 -8.33
N LYS A 140 11.31 -12.39 -9.06
CA LYS A 140 11.30 -12.57 -10.50
C LYS A 140 11.27 -14.07 -10.81
N LEU A 141 10.28 -14.47 -11.59
CA LEU A 141 10.05 -15.83 -12.09
C LEU A 141 10.24 -15.80 -13.60
N LEU A 142 11.25 -16.49 -14.10
CA LEU A 142 11.50 -16.64 -15.52
C LEU A 142 11.28 -18.11 -15.89
N PRO A 143 10.17 -18.46 -16.56
CA PRO A 143 9.95 -19.82 -17.03
C PRO A 143 11.08 -20.28 -17.94
N LYS A 144 11.54 -21.51 -17.74
CA LYS A 144 12.41 -22.22 -18.67
C LYS A 144 11.48 -23.07 -19.53
N SER A 145 11.18 -22.57 -20.71
CA SER A 145 10.35 -23.25 -21.69
C SER A 145 11.07 -23.19 -23.02
N ASP A 146 11.13 -24.33 -23.71
CA ASP A 146 11.74 -24.45 -25.04
C ASP A 146 10.76 -23.99 -26.13
N TYR A 147 9.50 -23.72 -25.77
CA TYR A 147 8.52 -23.08 -26.64
C TYR A 147 8.70 -21.56 -26.66
N VAL A 148 8.92 -21.03 -27.86
CA VAL A 148 9.16 -19.61 -28.20
C VAL A 148 8.09 -18.65 -27.62
N CYS A 149 6.86 -19.13 -27.38
CA CYS A 149 5.75 -18.30 -26.88
C CYS A 149 5.69 -18.14 -25.35
N CYS A 150 6.52 -18.85 -24.57
CA CYS A 150 6.38 -18.95 -23.11
C CYS A 150 7.45 -18.22 -22.29
N HIS A 151 8.25 -17.32 -22.89
CA HIS A 151 9.30 -16.56 -22.19
C HIS A 151 8.78 -15.39 -21.34
N ILE A 152 7.50 -15.38 -20.95
CA ILE A 152 6.91 -14.30 -20.17
C ILE A 152 7.47 -14.35 -18.75
N ALA A 153 8.42 -13.46 -18.48
CA ALA A 153 8.94 -13.25 -17.14
C ALA A 153 7.87 -12.58 -16.27
N MET A 154 7.65 -13.12 -15.07
CA MET A 154 6.76 -12.54 -14.07
C MET A 154 7.59 -11.90 -12.96
N SER A 155 7.22 -10.69 -12.56
CA SER A 155 7.80 -10.02 -11.39
C SER A 155 6.72 -9.76 -10.37
N VAL A 156 6.88 -10.30 -9.17
CA VAL A 156 5.91 -10.21 -8.08
C VAL A 156 6.54 -9.48 -6.91
N ARG A 157 6.07 -8.26 -6.63
CA ARG A 157 6.44 -7.53 -5.41
C ARG A 157 5.77 -8.17 -4.19
N LEU A 158 6.58 -8.69 -3.27
CA LEU A 158 6.16 -9.31 -2.01
C LEU A 158 6.10 -8.24 -0.91
N ILE A 159 4.95 -8.11 -0.25
CA ILE A 159 4.71 -7.04 0.72
C ILE A 159 4.31 -7.65 2.07
N PRO A 160 5.10 -7.46 3.13
CA PRO A 160 4.71 -7.87 4.47
C PRO A 160 3.49 -7.08 4.95
N ALA A 161 2.42 -7.79 5.34
CA ALA A 161 1.15 -7.19 5.72
C ALA A 161 0.63 -7.74 7.05
N VAL A 162 0.23 -6.86 7.97
CA VAL A 162 -0.49 -7.23 9.18
C VAL A 162 -1.99 -7.01 8.93
N HIS A 163 -2.80 -8.05 9.10
CA HIS A 163 -4.25 -7.93 9.00
C HIS A 163 -4.81 -7.46 10.34
N VAL A 164 -5.61 -6.40 10.30
CA VAL A 164 -6.07 -5.70 11.52
C VAL A 164 -7.58 -5.85 11.75
N GLY A 165 -8.32 -6.36 10.77
CA GLY A 165 -9.78 -6.49 10.81
C GLY A 165 -10.43 -5.76 9.65
N ASP A 166 -11.69 -6.11 9.37
CA ASP A 166 -12.52 -5.48 8.32
C ASP A 166 -11.82 -5.31 6.97
N SER A 167 -10.99 -6.28 6.59
CA SER A 167 -10.22 -6.24 5.33
C SER A 167 -9.22 -5.09 5.22
N VAL A 168 -8.80 -4.53 6.36
CA VAL A 168 -7.74 -3.53 6.48
C VAL A 168 -6.40 -4.23 6.73
N PHE A 169 -5.40 -3.83 5.95
CA PHE A 169 -4.03 -4.33 6.09
C PHE A 169 -3.08 -3.17 6.39
N LEU A 170 -2.14 -3.39 7.29
CA LEU A 170 -1.01 -2.51 7.52
C LEU A 170 0.20 -3.09 6.80
N VAL A 171 0.77 -2.34 5.86
CA VAL A 171 1.95 -2.77 5.10
C VAL A 171 3.18 -1.99 5.52
N ALA A 172 4.27 -2.71 5.75
CA ALA A 172 5.55 -2.07 6.03
C ALA A 172 6.13 -1.58 4.70
N GLN A 173 6.51 -0.31 4.67
CA GLN A 173 7.12 0.32 3.50
C GLN A 173 8.33 1.17 3.88
N PRO A 174 9.25 1.40 2.93
CA PRO A 174 10.43 2.20 3.19
C PRO A 174 10.05 3.68 3.19
N TRP A 175 9.97 4.27 4.38
CA TRP A 175 9.72 5.70 4.57
C TRP A 175 10.99 6.55 4.38
N THR A 176 12.14 5.91 4.18
CA THR A 176 13.48 6.52 4.22
C THR A 176 13.82 7.42 3.03
N ARG A 177 13.00 7.50 1.99
CA ARG A 177 13.35 8.23 0.74
C ARG A 177 12.37 9.26 0.21
N THR A 178 11.28 9.57 0.92
CA THR A 178 10.55 10.84 0.72
C THR A 178 11.26 12.04 1.35
N ARG A 179 12.45 11.85 1.94
CA ARG A 179 13.28 12.94 2.44
C ARG A 179 13.98 13.68 1.29
N SER A 180 13.62 14.95 1.11
CA SER A 180 14.62 15.96 0.74
C SER A 180 15.64 16.07 1.89
N PRO A 181 16.95 16.23 1.62
CA PRO A 181 17.94 16.49 2.66
C PRO A 181 17.82 17.94 3.10
N GLU A 182 16.99 18.23 4.12
CA GLU A 182 16.98 19.55 4.75
C GLU A 182 17.16 19.46 6.28
N SER A 183 18.18 20.20 6.71
CA SER A 183 18.63 20.66 8.04
C SER A 183 18.61 19.75 9.28
N PRO A 184 19.76 19.64 9.98
CA PRO A 184 19.80 19.13 11.35
C PRO A 184 19.20 20.18 12.29
N GLY A 185 18.01 19.93 12.83
CA GLY A 185 17.46 20.86 13.85
C GLY A 185 16.02 20.66 14.29
N SER A 186 15.14 20.01 13.53
CA SER A 186 13.73 19.86 13.91
C SER A 186 13.32 18.39 14.07
N THR A 187 13.41 17.91 15.30
CA THR A 187 12.80 16.64 15.72
C THR A 187 11.48 16.95 16.43
N PRO A 188 10.30 16.59 15.88
CA PRO A 188 9.09 16.48 16.69
C PRO A 188 9.03 15.09 17.36
N ALA A 189 8.54 15.07 18.59
CA ALA A 189 8.46 13.90 19.48
C ALA A 189 7.33 12.90 19.12
N HIS A 190 6.99 12.76 17.85
CA HIS A 190 5.98 11.80 17.37
C HIS A 190 6.67 10.57 16.77
N ALA A 191 5.97 9.42 16.78
CA ALA A 191 6.54 8.07 16.64
C ALA A 191 7.68 7.99 15.60
N LYS A 192 8.82 7.36 15.98
CA LYS A 192 9.93 7.13 15.05
C LYS A 192 9.37 6.60 13.72
N PRO A 193 9.78 7.14 12.55
CA PRO A 193 9.28 6.70 11.23
C PRO A 193 9.36 5.18 11.01
N GLU A 194 10.24 4.53 11.75
CA GLU A 194 10.45 3.08 11.86
C GLU A 194 9.25 2.29 12.41
N ALA A 195 8.27 2.95 13.02
CA ALA A 195 7.04 2.35 13.56
C ALA A 195 5.80 2.66 12.71
N LEU A 196 5.94 3.46 11.64
CA LEU A 196 4.85 3.83 10.76
C LEU A 196 4.58 2.74 9.72
N TRP A 197 3.30 2.42 9.55
CA TRP A 197 2.79 1.47 8.56
C TRP A 197 1.88 2.20 7.59
N ARG A 198 1.91 1.83 6.30
CA ARG A 198 0.92 2.33 5.34
C ARG A 198 -0.34 1.49 5.43
N VAL A 199 -1.49 2.13 5.36
CA VAL A 199 -2.78 1.45 5.34
C VAL A 199 -3.10 1.00 3.91
N TYR A 200 -3.53 -0.24 3.76
CA TYR A 200 -3.84 -0.86 2.48
C TYR A 200 -5.23 -1.49 2.51
N LEU A 201 -6.06 -1.15 1.52
CA LEU A 201 -7.50 -1.46 1.49
C LEU A 201 -7.90 -2.23 0.21
N PRO A 202 -7.24 -3.35 -0.13
CA PRO A 202 -7.37 -4.00 -1.43
C PRO A 202 -8.78 -4.51 -1.70
N LYS A 203 -9.47 -5.03 -0.68
CA LYS A 203 -10.85 -5.52 -0.83
C LYS A 203 -11.85 -4.38 -1.05
N HIS A 204 -11.62 -3.22 -0.43
CA HIS A 204 -12.47 -2.04 -0.65
C HIS A 204 -12.25 -1.45 -2.05
N GLU A 205 -10.98 -1.38 -2.50
CA GLU A 205 -10.65 -1.01 -3.88
C GLU A 205 -11.30 -1.97 -4.89
N GLN A 206 -11.23 -3.28 -4.63
CA GLN A 206 -11.87 -4.28 -5.49
C GLN A 206 -13.39 -4.16 -5.51
N LYS A 207 -14.01 -3.92 -4.34
CA LYS A 207 -15.46 -3.71 -4.23
C LYS A 207 -15.91 -2.49 -5.02
N LEU A 208 -15.15 -1.40 -4.97
CA LEU A 208 -15.40 -0.22 -5.80
C LEU A 208 -15.25 -0.51 -7.29
N LEU A 209 -14.20 -1.23 -7.70
CA LEU A 209 -14.01 -1.59 -9.11
C LEU A 209 -15.13 -2.48 -9.64
N ASN A 210 -15.58 -3.46 -8.85
CA ASN A 210 -16.69 -4.33 -9.21
C ASN A 210 -17.99 -3.53 -9.36
N TRP A 211 -18.28 -2.66 -8.39
CA TRP A 211 -19.45 -1.79 -8.46
C TRP A 211 -19.40 -0.85 -9.67
N LEU A 212 -18.25 -0.23 -9.96
CA LEU A 212 -18.09 0.61 -11.16
C LEU A 212 -18.36 -0.18 -12.44
N LYS A 213 -17.91 -1.44 -12.50
CA LYS A 213 -18.20 -2.31 -13.65
C LYS A 213 -19.69 -2.61 -13.80
N GLU A 214 -20.42 -2.75 -12.69
CA GLU A 214 -21.86 -3.00 -12.70
C GLU A 214 -22.68 -1.76 -13.06
N GLN A 215 -22.21 -0.56 -12.68
CA GLN A 215 -22.95 0.69 -12.89
C GLN A 215 -22.60 1.42 -14.20
N THR A 216 -21.46 1.10 -14.81
CA THR A 216 -21.05 1.71 -16.09
C THR A 216 -21.60 0.92 -17.28
N PRO A 217 -21.64 1.50 -18.49
CA PRO A 217 -22.03 0.78 -19.69
C PRO A 217 -21.23 -0.53 -19.88
N ALA A 218 -21.84 -1.54 -20.50
CA ALA A 218 -21.23 -2.87 -20.68
C ALA A 218 -19.83 -2.83 -21.33
N ASN A 219 -19.64 -1.89 -22.27
CA ASN A 219 -18.36 -1.60 -22.92
C ASN A 219 -17.76 -0.30 -22.38
N SER A 220 -17.58 -0.19 -21.07
CA SER A 220 -17.00 1.04 -20.51
C SER A 220 -15.48 1.12 -20.70
N CYS A 221 -14.97 2.33 -20.95
CA CYS A 221 -13.56 2.57 -21.24
C CYS A 221 -12.69 2.87 -20.02
N HIS A 222 -13.25 3.06 -18.82
CA HIS A 222 -12.50 3.55 -17.65
C HIS A 222 -11.23 2.73 -17.32
N LEU A 223 -11.29 1.39 -17.38
CA LEU A 223 -10.10 0.54 -17.19
C LEU A 223 -9.13 0.60 -18.38
N LYS A 224 -9.64 0.72 -19.62
CA LYS A 224 -8.82 0.92 -20.82
C LYS A 224 -8.05 2.24 -20.70
N CYS A 225 -8.70 3.32 -20.25
CA CYS A 225 -8.06 4.60 -20.01
C CYS A 225 -6.93 4.48 -18.96
N LEU A 226 -7.18 3.77 -17.86
CA LEU A 226 -6.16 3.53 -16.84
C LEU A 226 -4.98 2.70 -17.37
N GLN A 227 -5.23 1.72 -18.23
CA GLN A 227 -4.17 0.91 -18.88
C GLN A 227 -3.31 1.77 -19.82
N VAL A 228 -3.93 2.59 -20.66
CA VAL A 228 -3.23 3.50 -21.57
C VAL A 228 -2.41 4.53 -20.78
N LEU A 229 -2.94 5.09 -19.69
CA LEU A 229 -2.17 6.00 -18.84
C LEU A 229 -0.95 5.35 -18.18
N LYS A 230 -1.06 4.08 -17.77
CA LYS A 230 0.10 3.33 -17.28
C LYS A 230 1.15 3.16 -18.38
N ALA A 231 0.72 2.82 -19.60
CA ALA A 231 1.62 2.72 -20.75
C ALA A 231 2.28 4.09 -21.06
N LEU A 232 1.52 5.18 -21.03
CA LEU A 232 2.05 6.54 -21.21
C LEU A 232 3.09 6.88 -20.15
N ARG A 233 2.82 6.58 -18.87
CA ARG A 233 3.80 6.71 -17.79
C ARG A 233 5.08 5.92 -18.09
N ASP A 234 4.95 4.67 -18.49
CA ASP A 234 6.09 3.77 -18.71
C ASP A 234 6.94 4.20 -19.93
N VAL A 235 6.31 4.79 -20.95
CA VAL A 235 7.00 5.32 -22.13
C VAL A 235 7.62 6.69 -21.86
N GLY A 236 6.90 7.60 -21.18
CA GLY A 236 7.37 8.94 -20.83
C GLY A 236 8.57 8.96 -19.90
N CYS A 237 8.84 7.82 -19.24
CA CYS A 237 9.96 7.62 -18.34
C CYS A 237 11.29 7.32 -19.04
N LYS A 238 11.28 6.89 -20.31
CA LYS A 238 12.47 6.34 -21.01
C LYS A 238 13.51 7.40 -21.38
N ASP A 239 13.07 8.63 -21.61
CA ASP A 239 13.92 9.74 -22.02
C ASP A 239 14.50 10.52 -20.80
N LEU A 240 14.12 10.12 -19.57
CA LEU A 240 14.51 10.79 -18.34
C LEU A 240 15.71 10.12 -17.67
N GLY A 241 16.56 10.91 -17.00
CA GLY A 241 17.65 10.39 -16.18
C GLY A 241 17.13 9.46 -15.06
N LYS A 242 17.90 8.42 -14.70
CA LYS A 242 17.49 7.35 -13.77
C LYS A 242 16.81 7.84 -12.48
N LYS A 243 17.32 8.91 -11.86
CA LYS A 243 16.74 9.48 -10.62
C LYS A 243 15.36 10.12 -10.84
N VAL A 244 15.18 10.81 -11.96
CA VAL A 244 13.91 11.47 -12.31
C VAL A 244 12.89 10.41 -12.73
N SER A 245 13.32 9.40 -13.48
CA SER A 245 12.54 8.21 -13.85
C SER A 245 11.95 7.47 -12.64
N ALA A 246 12.74 7.27 -11.58
CA ALA A 246 12.27 6.65 -10.34
C ALA A 246 11.23 7.52 -9.61
N LYS A 247 11.49 8.83 -9.49
CA LYS A 247 10.56 9.79 -8.89
C LYS A 247 9.25 9.91 -9.69
N TRP A 248 9.34 9.98 -11.03
CA TRP A 248 8.22 9.95 -11.97
C TRP A 248 7.31 8.74 -11.75
N SER A 249 7.91 7.55 -11.69
CA SER A 249 7.18 6.29 -11.48
C SER A 249 6.54 6.21 -10.09
N THR A 250 7.11 6.91 -9.10
CA THR A 250 6.57 7.00 -7.75
C THR A 250 5.38 7.96 -7.67
N VAL A 251 5.48 9.14 -8.29
CA VAL A 251 4.38 10.13 -8.36
C VAL A 251 3.19 9.54 -9.13
N LEU A 252 3.43 8.97 -10.32
CA LEU A 252 2.43 8.32 -11.16
C LEU A 252 2.33 6.82 -10.85
N SER A 253 2.45 6.44 -9.58
CA SER A 253 2.30 5.03 -9.20
C SER A 253 0.94 4.48 -9.62
N SER A 254 0.87 3.17 -9.84
CA SER A 254 -0.39 2.51 -10.24
C SER A 254 -1.53 2.73 -9.23
N HIS A 255 -1.22 2.91 -7.95
CA HIS A 255 -2.21 3.26 -6.93
C HIS A 255 -2.69 4.70 -7.11
N ASN A 256 -1.77 5.66 -7.30
CA ASN A 256 -2.14 7.07 -7.50
C ASN A 256 -2.98 7.24 -8.78
N LEU A 257 -2.56 6.63 -9.91
CA LEU A 257 -3.33 6.60 -11.17
C LEU A 257 -4.75 6.07 -10.97
N LYS A 258 -4.91 4.99 -10.21
CA LYS A 258 -6.21 4.40 -9.89
C LYS A 258 -7.05 5.31 -8.98
N THR A 259 -6.45 5.94 -7.98
CA THR A 259 -7.13 6.90 -7.10
C THR A 259 -7.67 8.10 -7.88
N ALA A 260 -6.89 8.65 -8.82
CA ALA A 260 -7.35 9.72 -9.70
C ALA A 260 -8.52 9.27 -10.59
N MET A 261 -8.44 8.06 -11.15
CA MET A 261 -9.55 7.47 -11.91
C MET A 261 -10.83 7.39 -11.06
N PHE A 262 -10.76 6.90 -9.82
CA PHE A 262 -11.93 6.83 -8.94
C PHE A 262 -12.57 8.20 -8.69
N HIS A 263 -11.76 9.22 -8.39
CA HIS A 263 -12.26 10.58 -8.21
C HIS A 263 -12.89 11.15 -9.48
N LEU A 264 -12.31 10.89 -10.64
CA LEU A 264 -12.84 11.40 -11.90
C LEU A 264 -14.13 10.70 -12.30
N VAL A 265 -14.18 9.36 -12.22
CA VAL A 265 -15.35 8.56 -12.58
C VAL A 265 -16.55 8.94 -11.72
N LEU A 266 -16.35 9.12 -10.41
CA LEU A 266 -17.43 9.43 -9.47
C LEU A 266 -17.82 10.92 -9.44
N LYS A 267 -17.09 11.80 -10.15
CA LYS A 267 -17.43 13.22 -10.25
C LYS A 267 -18.50 13.50 -11.33
N GLY A 268 -18.64 12.62 -12.31
CA GLY A 268 -19.53 12.81 -13.46
C GLY A 268 -20.49 11.63 -13.67
N PRO A 269 -21.35 11.71 -14.70
CA PRO A 269 -22.26 10.61 -15.07
C PRO A 269 -21.46 9.38 -15.50
N LEU A 270 -21.89 8.19 -15.05
CA LEU A 270 -21.20 6.93 -15.32
C LEU A 270 -21.35 6.48 -16.78
N GLU A 271 -22.42 6.91 -17.43
CA GLU A 271 -22.73 6.70 -18.84
C GLU A 271 -21.70 7.36 -19.75
N ALA A 272 -21.07 8.44 -19.30
CA ALA A 272 -20.05 9.15 -20.06
C ALA A 272 -18.71 8.38 -20.16
N TRP A 273 -18.64 7.17 -19.60
CA TRP A 273 -17.52 6.24 -19.74
C TRP A 273 -17.78 5.14 -20.77
N ASP A 274 -18.79 5.28 -21.62
CA ASP A 274 -18.97 4.45 -22.82
C ASP A 274 -17.69 4.44 -23.68
N GLU A 275 -17.37 3.30 -24.29
CA GLU A 275 -16.18 3.12 -25.13
C GLU A 275 -16.11 4.07 -26.33
N ARG A 276 -17.25 4.52 -26.85
CA ARG A 276 -17.27 5.52 -27.94
C ARG A 276 -16.56 6.83 -27.56
N PHE A 277 -16.48 7.13 -26.27
CA PHE A 277 -15.83 8.34 -25.74
C PHE A 277 -14.41 8.07 -25.18
N LEU A 278 -13.77 6.97 -25.59
CA LEU A 278 -12.45 6.57 -25.06
C LEU A 278 -11.41 7.70 -25.13
N MET A 279 -11.35 8.42 -26.25
CA MET A 279 -10.36 9.48 -26.45
C MET A 279 -10.64 10.69 -25.56
N GLU A 280 -11.89 11.12 -25.45
CA GLU A 280 -12.34 12.21 -24.59
C GLU A 280 -12.09 11.87 -23.12
N ARG A 281 -12.36 10.62 -22.70
CA ARG A 281 -12.09 10.14 -21.35
C ARG A 281 -10.61 10.06 -21.03
N LEU A 282 -9.77 9.68 -21.99
CA LEU A 282 -8.31 9.74 -21.82
C LEU A 282 -7.83 11.18 -21.62
N GLU A 283 -8.30 12.11 -22.45
CA GLU A 283 -7.96 13.52 -22.34
C GLU A 283 -8.39 14.10 -20.99
N ASP A 284 -9.59 13.77 -20.52
CA ASP A 284 -10.07 14.17 -19.21
C ASP A 284 -9.22 13.62 -18.06
N MET A 285 -8.76 12.36 -18.16
CA MET A 285 -7.84 11.82 -17.16
C MET A 285 -6.49 12.54 -17.17
N VAL A 286 -5.91 12.84 -18.34
CA VAL A 286 -4.65 13.60 -18.45
C VAL A 286 -4.82 15.01 -17.89
N ARG A 287 -5.91 15.70 -18.25
CA ARG A 287 -6.26 17.03 -17.73
C ARG A 287 -6.45 17.02 -16.22
N PHE A 288 -7.16 16.01 -15.70
CA PHE A 288 -7.33 15.81 -14.26
C PHE A 288 -5.98 15.61 -13.56
N TRP A 289 -5.09 14.80 -14.12
CA TRP A 289 -3.75 14.60 -13.58
C TRP A 289 -2.95 15.90 -13.54
N ARG A 290 -2.93 16.66 -14.64
CA ARG A 290 -2.29 17.97 -14.71
C ARG A 290 -2.83 18.92 -13.63
N GLU A 291 -4.14 18.97 -13.44
CA GLU A 291 -4.77 19.78 -12.40
C GLU A 291 -4.30 19.37 -10.99
N ARG A 292 -4.29 18.07 -10.69
CA ARG A 292 -3.89 17.53 -9.37
C ARG A 292 -2.41 17.73 -9.07
N LEU A 293 -1.54 17.59 -10.08
CA LEU A 293 -0.11 17.85 -9.97
C LEU A 293 0.16 19.33 -9.70
N ARG A 294 -0.46 20.24 -10.46
CA ARG A 294 -0.33 21.69 -10.24
C ARG A 294 -0.87 22.14 -8.89
N GLN A 295 -1.97 21.55 -8.44
CA GLN A 295 -2.52 21.79 -7.09
C GLN A 295 -1.75 21.07 -5.99
N GLN A 296 -0.77 20.21 -6.34
CA GLN A 296 -0.02 19.36 -5.42
C GLN A 296 -0.92 18.53 -4.50
N ARG A 297 -2.10 18.16 -5.00
CA ARG A 297 -3.18 17.64 -4.18
C ARG A 297 -3.90 16.51 -4.86
N LEU A 298 -3.74 15.30 -4.35
CA LEU A 298 -4.53 14.13 -4.70
C LEU A 298 -4.92 13.41 -3.41
N MET A 299 -6.17 13.57 -2.97
CA MET A 299 -6.64 12.94 -1.75
C MET A 299 -6.77 11.42 -1.94
N HIS A 300 -6.33 10.65 -0.95
CA HIS A 300 -6.58 9.22 -0.90
C HIS A 300 -8.10 8.97 -0.96
N PHE A 301 -8.53 7.96 -1.72
CA PHE A 301 -9.96 7.77 -1.99
C PHE A 301 -10.76 7.36 -0.74
N PHE A 302 -10.21 6.49 0.12
CA PHE A 302 -10.91 5.97 1.31
C PHE A 302 -10.55 6.70 2.62
N LEU A 303 -9.26 6.79 2.94
CA LEU A 303 -8.75 7.41 4.17
C LEU A 303 -9.19 8.87 4.32
N GLY A 304 -9.94 9.16 5.39
CA GLY A 304 -10.45 10.49 5.72
C GLY A 304 -11.45 11.06 4.74
N ASN A 305 -11.96 10.24 3.82
CA ASN A 305 -12.98 10.66 2.88
C ASN A 305 -14.38 10.31 3.43
N LYS A 306 -15.06 11.33 3.97
CA LYS A 306 -16.43 11.20 4.48
C LYS A 306 -17.47 11.03 3.36
N LYS A 307 -17.12 11.30 2.11
CA LYS A 307 -18.00 11.21 0.94
C LYS A 307 -17.89 9.86 0.22
N VAL A 308 -17.22 8.87 0.82
CA VAL A 308 -17.17 7.52 0.25
C VAL A 308 -18.58 6.94 0.21
N PRO A 309 -19.05 6.44 -0.95
CA PRO A 309 -20.38 5.85 -1.07
C PRO A 309 -20.67 4.77 -0.03
N ASP A 310 -21.89 4.77 0.52
CA ASP A 310 -22.25 3.91 1.67
C ASP A 310 -22.20 2.42 1.36
N PHE A 311 -22.46 2.03 0.10
CA PHE A 311 -22.38 0.63 -0.33
C PHE A 311 -20.99 0.01 -0.10
N LEU A 312 -19.92 0.81 -0.01
CA LEU A 312 -18.56 0.31 0.19
C LEU A 312 -18.30 -0.20 1.61
N THR A 313 -19.18 0.09 2.58
CA THR A 313 -19.11 -0.40 3.98
C THR A 313 -17.71 -0.24 4.58
N VAL A 314 -17.10 0.92 4.39
CA VAL A 314 -15.74 1.21 4.87
C VAL A 314 -15.75 1.42 6.38
N PRO A 315 -14.81 0.83 7.14
CA PRO A 315 -14.74 0.98 8.60
C PRO A 315 -14.71 2.44 9.04
N ARG A 316 -15.39 2.73 10.16
CA ARG A 316 -15.54 4.08 10.71
C ARG A 316 -14.17 4.76 10.92
N GLN A 317 -13.19 4.02 11.43
CA GLN A 317 -11.84 4.50 11.70
C GLN A 317 -11.11 4.96 10.42
N ILE A 318 -11.42 4.34 9.27
CA ILE A 318 -10.86 4.73 7.96
C ILE A 318 -11.55 6.00 7.44
N LYS A 319 -12.87 6.12 7.61
CA LYS A 319 -13.64 7.31 7.20
C LYS A 319 -13.31 8.54 8.08
N GLU A 320 -13.07 8.34 9.37
CA GLU A 320 -12.79 9.39 10.36
C GLU A 320 -11.31 9.76 10.47
N ALA A 321 -10.40 9.00 9.83
CA ALA A 321 -8.99 9.36 9.75
C ALA A 321 -8.79 10.77 9.16
N LEU A 322 -7.64 11.38 9.43
CA LEU A 322 -7.28 12.64 8.77
C LEU A 322 -7.19 12.43 7.24
N PRO A 323 -7.72 13.35 6.42
CA PRO A 323 -7.59 13.29 4.98
C PRO A 323 -6.12 13.18 4.55
N VAL A 324 -5.85 12.28 3.61
CA VAL A 324 -4.48 11.95 3.21
C VAL A 324 -4.19 12.50 1.83
N ASN A 325 -3.23 13.41 1.71
CA ASN A 325 -2.76 13.86 0.41
C ASN A 325 -1.63 12.97 -0.11
N LEU A 326 -1.89 12.21 -1.18
CA LEU A 326 -0.91 11.33 -1.83
C LEU A 326 0.26 12.08 -2.48
N LEU A 327 0.14 13.39 -2.69
CA LEU A 327 1.18 14.22 -3.31
C LEU A 327 1.98 15.08 -2.32
N ALA A 328 1.59 15.15 -1.04
CA ALA A 328 2.20 16.07 -0.06
C ALA A 328 3.69 15.81 0.25
N GLY A 329 4.22 14.64 -0.11
CA GLY A 329 5.63 14.28 0.12
C GLY A 329 6.56 14.56 -1.06
N PHE A 330 6.05 15.16 -2.13
CA PHE A 330 6.85 15.46 -3.32
C PHE A 330 7.10 16.96 -3.43
N ASP A 331 8.31 17.29 -3.87
CA ASP A 331 8.70 18.67 -4.16
C ASP A 331 7.86 19.28 -5.30
N ALA A 332 7.58 20.58 -5.19
CA ALA A 332 6.79 21.34 -6.14
C ALA A 332 7.38 21.29 -7.55
N ALA A 333 8.69 21.53 -7.68
CA ALA A 333 9.37 21.55 -8.97
C ALA A 333 9.35 20.16 -9.63
N LEU A 334 9.44 19.09 -8.84
CA LEU A 334 9.27 17.73 -9.33
C LEU A 334 7.85 17.49 -9.86
N LEU A 335 6.82 17.93 -9.14
CA LEU A 335 5.42 17.75 -9.56
C LEU A 335 5.11 18.54 -10.84
N ASP A 336 5.67 19.74 -10.98
CA ASP A 336 5.57 20.54 -12.21
C ASP A 336 6.28 19.87 -13.39
N LEU A 337 7.50 19.36 -13.18
CA LEU A 337 8.21 18.58 -14.20
C LEU A 337 7.42 17.35 -14.64
N VAL A 338 6.83 16.62 -13.69
CA VAL A 338 5.97 15.46 -13.98
C VAL A 338 4.73 15.91 -14.78
N SER A 339 4.14 17.06 -14.44
CA SER A 339 3.00 17.60 -15.16
C SER A 339 3.34 17.95 -16.63
N VAL A 340 4.47 18.63 -16.86
CA VAL A 340 4.93 19.00 -18.21
C VAL A 340 5.23 17.76 -19.05
N GLN A 341 6.02 16.83 -18.51
CA GLN A 341 6.40 15.61 -19.21
C GLN A 341 5.19 14.70 -19.52
N LEU A 342 4.16 14.68 -18.65
CA LEU A 342 2.92 13.93 -18.92
C LEU A 342 2.19 14.50 -20.13
N LEU A 343 2.12 15.84 -20.22
CA LEU A 343 1.47 16.51 -21.33
C LEU A 343 2.25 16.33 -22.64
N GLU A 344 3.57 16.43 -22.61
CA GLU A 344 4.43 16.17 -23.78
C GLU A 344 4.28 14.72 -24.26
N THR A 345 4.28 13.76 -23.33
CA THR A 345 4.11 12.34 -23.66
C THR A 345 2.72 12.05 -24.22
N TRP A 346 1.68 12.74 -23.74
CA TRP A 346 0.32 12.68 -24.29
C TRP A 346 0.23 13.26 -25.70
N ASN A 347 0.78 14.46 -25.93
CA ASN A 347 0.75 15.12 -27.24
C ASN A 347 1.51 14.31 -28.30
N CYS A 348 2.61 13.67 -27.92
CA CYS A 348 3.42 12.82 -28.79
C CYS A 348 3.02 11.33 -28.73
N SER A 349 1.89 10.98 -28.10
CA SER A 349 1.49 9.59 -27.85
C SER A 349 1.43 8.76 -29.13
N HIS A 350 0.82 9.29 -30.19
CA HIS A 350 0.71 8.66 -31.51
C HIS A 350 2.08 8.36 -32.16
N LEU A 351 3.10 9.19 -31.93
CA LEU A 351 4.47 8.96 -32.41
C LEU A 351 5.20 7.94 -31.53
N LYS A 352 5.12 8.11 -30.20
CA LYS A 352 5.81 7.24 -29.24
C LYS A 352 5.28 5.80 -29.27
N MET A 353 3.96 5.61 -29.46
CA MET A 353 3.35 4.29 -29.61
C MET A 353 3.81 3.58 -30.90
N LYS A 354 3.87 4.29 -32.04
CA LYS A 354 4.41 3.74 -33.30
C LYS A 354 5.89 3.34 -33.17
N LEU A 355 6.71 4.16 -32.52
CA LEU A 355 8.14 3.89 -32.30
C LEU A 355 8.39 2.70 -31.37
N THR A 356 7.50 2.43 -30.42
CA THR A 356 7.62 1.26 -29.53
C THR A 356 7.24 -0.07 -30.19
N HIS A 357 6.34 -0.08 -31.19
CA HIS A 357 6.00 -1.31 -31.93
C HIS A 357 7.18 -1.85 -32.77
N HIS A 358 8.10 -0.98 -33.20
CA HIS A 358 9.28 -1.39 -33.98
C HIS A 358 10.42 -2.00 -33.15
N LYS A 359 10.35 -2.01 -31.81
CA LYS A 359 11.39 -2.61 -30.96
C LYS A 359 11.18 -4.09 -30.62
N HIS A 360 10.09 -4.71 -31.10
CA HIS A 360 9.78 -6.14 -30.88
C HIS A 360 10.01 -7.05 -32.10
N LEU A 361 10.55 -6.54 -33.20
CA LEU A 361 11.12 -7.40 -34.25
C LEU A 361 12.63 -7.51 -34.01
N PRO A 362 13.15 -8.64 -33.49
CA PRO A 362 14.50 -9.02 -33.86
C PRO A 362 14.46 -9.35 -35.35
N ARG A 363 14.69 -8.34 -36.19
CA ARG A 363 15.46 -8.56 -37.40
C ARG A 363 16.82 -9.00 -36.92
N ASN A 364 17.17 -10.26 -37.13
CA ASN A 364 18.51 -10.64 -37.58
C ASN A 364 18.47 -12.06 -38.14
N HIS A 365 19.32 -12.21 -39.16
CA HIS A 365 19.42 -13.24 -40.16
C HIS A 365 19.73 -14.64 -39.64
#